data_AF-A0A239CHP9-F1
#
_entry.id   AF-A0A239CHP9-F1
#
_cell.length_a   1.000
_cell.length_b   1.000
_cell.length_c   1.000
_cell.angle_alpha   90.00
_cell.angle_beta   90.00
_cell.angle_gamma   90.00
#
_symmetry.space_group_name_H-M   'P 1'
#
loop_
_entity.id
_entity.type
_entity.pdbx_description
1 polymer ?
#
loop_
_entity_poly.entity_id
_entity_poly.type
_entity_poly.pdbx_seq_one_letter_code
_entity_poly.pdbx_strand_id
1 'polypeptide(L)' 'MRTEPAARGLLDLDALSKRKISTGEPVTLRWIIMHLIEETARHNGHIDLLGEMADGVTGD' A
#
# COMPACT_ATOMS: atom_id res chain seq x y z
N MET A 1 -2.71 32.20 -23.22
CA MET A 1 -1.88 31.22 -22.51
C MET A 1 -2.82 30.17 -21.93
N ARG A 2 -2.63 28.92 -22.29
CA ARG A 2 -3.65 27.86 -22.34
C ARG A 2 -4.31 27.58 -20.98
N THR A 3 -5.63 27.47 -20.99
CA THR A 3 -6.43 26.87 -19.92
C THR A 3 -6.34 25.34 -20.05
N GLU A 4 -5.59 24.69 -19.16
CA GLU A 4 -5.55 23.22 -19.07
C GLU A 4 -6.72 22.73 -18.22
N PRO A 5 -7.48 21.71 -18.66
CA PRO A 5 -8.61 21.20 -17.90
C PRO A 5 -8.09 20.52 -16.63
N ALA A 6 -8.67 20.86 -15.49
CA ALA A 6 -8.46 20.17 -14.23
C ALA A 6 -8.79 18.68 -14.42
N ALA A 7 -7.75 17.87 -14.66
CA ALA A 7 -7.84 16.43 -14.58
C ALA A 7 -8.28 16.09 -13.16
N ARG A 8 -9.46 15.48 -13.07
CA ARG A 8 -10.10 15.05 -11.84
C ARG A 8 -9.18 14.07 -11.10
N GLY A 9 -8.36 14.59 -10.18
CA GLY A 9 -7.81 13.90 -9.02
C GLY A 9 -6.92 12.67 -9.26
N LEU A 10 -5.96 12.73 -10.18
CA LEU A 10 -4.88 11.73 -10.19
C LEU A 10 -3.86 12.13 -9.13
N LEU A 11 -3.74 11.34 -8.07
CA LEU A 11 -2.70 11.54 -7.05
C LEU A 11 -1.33 11.40 -7.73
N ASP A 12 -0.46 12.40 -7.56
CA ASP A 12 0.91 12.33 -8.03
C ASP A 12 1.68 11.29 -7.21
N LEU A 13 2.09 10.21 -7.87
CA LEU A 13 2.78 9.09 -7.23
C LEU A 13 4.19 9.45 -6.75
N ASP A 14 4.79 10.48 -7.32
CA ASP A 14 6.12 10.93 -6.92
C ASP A 14 6.06 12.05 -5.86
N ALA A 15 4.84 12.42 -5.43
CA ALA A 15 4.63 13.33 -4.31
C ALA A 15 5.18 12.73 -3.00
N LEU A 16 5.94 13.54 -2.27
CA LEU A 16 6.54 13.15 -0.99
C LEU A 16 5.54 13.22 0.16
N SER A 17 5.70 12.31 1.12
CA SER A 17 4.93 12.27 2.35
C SER A 17 5.15 13.55 3.18
N LYS A 18 4.08 14.07 3.79
CA LYS A 18 4.17 15.21 4.72
C LYS A 18 4.92 14.85 6.00
N ARG A 19 4.89 13.58 6.39
CA ARG A 19 5.56 13.04 7.58
C ARG A 19 6.71 12.14 7.16
N LYS A 20 7.84 12.29 7.84
CA LYS A 20 8.96 11.34 7.76
C LYS A 20 8.56 10.01 8.39
N ILE A 21 8.97 8.90 7.76
CA ILE A 21 8.77 7.57 8.34
C ILE A 21 9.84 7.31 9.41
N SER A 22 9.84 6.11 10.02
CA SER A 22 10.80 5.73 11.07
C SER A 22 12.27 5.86 10.65
N THR A 23 12.57 5.79 9.35
CA THR A 23 13.91 6.01 8.79
C THR A 23 14.35 7.48 8.80
N GLY A 24 13.46 8.41 9.15
CA GLY A 24 13.76 9.83 9.22
C GLY A 24 13.64 10.58 7.90
N GLU A 25 13.27 9.92 6.80
CA GLU A 25 13.10 10.56 5.49
C GLU A 25 11.65 10.52 5.00
N PRO A 26 11.21 11.51 4.19
CA PRO A 26 9.94 11.42 3.49
C PRO A 26 10.03 10.38 2.37
N VAL A 27 8.88 9.79 2.05
CA VAL A 27 8.76 8.74 1.02
C VAL A 27 7.72 9.15 -0.01
N THR A 28 7.84 8.66 -1.24
CA THR A 28 6.86 8.95 -2.29
C THR A 28 5.54 8.22 -2.05
N LEU A 29 4.43 8.74 -2.58
CA LEU A 29 3.14 8.06 -2.53
C LEU A 29 3.22 6.67 -3.19
N ARG A 30 4.02 6.52 -4.24
CA ARG A 30 4.34 5.23 -4.86
C ARG A 30 4.90 4.24 -3.85
N TRP A 31 5.89 4.67 -3.05
CA TRP A 31 6.48 3.84 -2.01
C TRP A 31 5.44 3.45 -0.96
N ILE A 32 4.58 4.40 -0.55
CA ILE A 32 3.52 4.14 0.44
C ILE A 32 2.54 3.07 -0.07
N ILE A 33 2.07 3.20 -1.31
CA ILE A 33 1.11 2.26 -1.88
C ILE A 33 1.73 0.87 -2.03
N MET A 34 2.97 0.79 -2.54
CA MET A 34 3.68 -0.49 -2.64
C MET A 34 3.81 -1.15 -1.27
N HIS A 35 4.24 -0.38 -0.27
CA HIS A 35 4.37 -0.88 1.10
C HIS A 35 3.04 -1.39 1.67
N LEU A 36 1.94 -0.65 1.48
CA LEU A 36 0.62 -1.09 1.93
C LEU A 36 0.16 -2.39 1.26
N ILE A 37 0.46 -2.56 -0.03
CA ILE A 37 0.17 -3.80 -0.75
C ILE A 37 0.96 -4.97 -0.15
N GLU A 38 2.26 -4.80 0.07
CA GLU A 38 3.13 -5.83 0.66
C GLU A 38 2.70 -6.22 2.07
N GLU A 39 2.42 -5.24 2.93
CA GLU A 39 1.94 -5.48 4.29
C GLU A 39 0.57 -6.18 4.29
N THR A 40 -0.33 -5.80 3.38
CA THR A 40 -1.64 -6.45 3.23
C THR A 40 -1.50 -7.90 2.78
N ALA A 41 -0.64 -8.18 1.80
CA ALA A 41 -0.38 -9.55 1.35
C ALA A 41 0.20 -10.42 2.47
N ARG A 42 1.14 -9.87 3.26
CA ARG A 42 1.72 -10.59 4.41
C ARG A 42 0.67 -10.93 5.47
N HIS A 43 -0.21 -9.99 5.79
CA HIS A 43 -1.29 -10.25 6.75
C HIS A 43 -2.31 -11.25 6.22
N ASN A 44 -2.65 -11.18 4.93
CA ASN A 44 -3.55 -12.16 4.32
C ASN A 44 -2.96 -13.57 4.41
N GLY A 45 -1.65 -13.76 4.18
CA GLY A 45 -1.01 -15.06 4.38
C GLY A 45 -1.06 -15.55 5.84
N HIS A 46 -0.98 -14.65 6.82
CA HIS A 46 -1.15 -15.04 8.23
C HIS A 46 -2.61 -15.40 8.56
N ILE A 47 -3.57 -14.67 8.00
CA ILE A 47 -5.01 -14.94 8.20
C ILE A 47 -5.40 -16.26 7.54
N ASP A 48 -4.86 -16.54 6.35
CA ASP A 48 -5.03 -17.79 5.63
C ASP A 48 -4.54 -18.98 6.47
N LEU A 49 -3.30 -18.90 6.99
CA LEU A 49 -2.77 -19.92 7.91
C LEU A 49 -3.62 -20.10 9.18
N LEU A 50 -4.14 -19.01 9.75
CA LEU A 50 -5.06 -19.08 10.91
C LEU A 50 -6.39 -19.75 10.52
N GLY A 51 -6.90 -19.52 9.32
CA GLY A 51 -8.08 -20.18 8.77
C GLY A 51 -7.84 -21.68 8.57
N GLU A 52 -6.72 -22.07 7.96
CA GLU A 52 -6.34 -23.47 7.78
C GLU A 52 -6.24 -24.21 9.12
N MET A 53 -5.63 -23.58 10.13
CA MET A 53 -5.54 -24.17 11.48
C MET A 53 -6.90 -24.27 12.19
N ALA A 54 -7.83 -23.34 11.93
CA ALA A 54 -9.16 -23.35 12.52
C ALA A 54 -10.09 -24.38 11.86
N ASP A 55 -10.03 -24.48 10.53
CA ASP A 55 -10.92 -25.32 9.74
C ASP A 55 -10.36 -26.75 9.51
N GLY A 56 -9.08 -26.98 9.81
CA GLY A 56 -8.41 -28.28 9.67
C GLY A 56 -8.19 -28.71 8.22
N VAL A 57 -8.31 -27.77 7.27
CA VAL A 57 -8.11 -27.98 5.84
C VAL A 57 -6.84 -27.23 5.45
N THR A 58 -5.76 -27.96 5.15
CA THR A 58 -4.56 -27.37 4.53
C THR A 58 -4.84 -27.15 3.05
N GLY A 59 -4.50 -25.99 2.50
CA GLY A 59 -4.70 -25.68 1.09
C GLY A 59 -3.88 -26.60 0.17
N ASP A 60 -4.57 -27.40 -0.65
CA ASP A 60 -4.09 -28.03 -1.89
C ASP A 60 -4.71 -27.32 -3.10
#